data_AF-A0A820N5I0-F1
#
_entry.id   AF-A0A820N5I0-F1
#
_cell.length_a   1.000
_cell.length_b   1.000
_cell.length_c   1.000
_cell.angle_alpha   90.00
_cell.angle_beta   90.00
_cell.angle_gamma   90.00
#
_symmetry.space_group_name_H-M   'P 1'
#
loop_
_entity.id
_entity.type
_entity.pdbx_description
1 polymer ?
#
loop_
_entity_poly.entity_id
_entity_poly.type
_entity_poly.pdbx_seq_one_letter_code
_entity_poly.pdbx_strand_id
1 'polypeptide(L)'
;MNDHLDKSPPSPLITKTFRLDSSQLVTLTEDQIKEIPHLAALVSAGTSFDSIVVDQGYYLLDSHIDYHYFLLALDSISFRSVREIFTRLDKCYNVKATIALFDFIGIGPIQSSTLEGVEANVFWKFKLGDEFGQYTFIYEPSHIQDTAVRFTIGIVKEESDFSNSKVIDQIYWFVMFFLSAHQLFEAHLRYHVHKIAFLYFVRLC
;
A
#
# COMPACT_ATOMS: atom_id res chain seq x y z
N MET A 1 19.25 28.41 46.20
CA MET A 1 18.70 28.29 44.83
C MET A 1 18.13 26.89 44.71
N ASN A 2 16.82 26.77 44.90
CA ASN A 2 16.09 25.51 44.72
C ASN A 2 15.58 25.50 43.27
N ASP A 3 16.28 24.81 42.38
CA ASP A 3 15.75 24.45 41.08
C ASP A 3 14.80 23.26 41.26
N HIS A 4 13.54 23.57 41.58
CA HIS A 4 12.45 22.62 41.36
C HIS A 4 12.25 22.50 39.85
N LEU A 5 12.87 21.48 39.26
CA LEU A 5 12.48 20.95 37.96
C LEU A 5 11.03 20.49 38.06
N ASP A 6 10.16 21.33 37.51
CA ASP A 6 8.77 21.04 37.22
C ASP A 6 8.73 19.87 36.22
N LYS A 7 8.71 18.64 36.74
CA LYS A 7 8.35 17.46 35.98
C LYS A 7 6.84 17.39 35.97
N SER A 8 6.23 18.23 35.15
CA SER A 8 4.84 18.05 34.77
C SER A 8 4.69 16.60 34.28
N PRO A 9 3.74 15.81 34.80
CA PRO A 9 3.53 14.46 34.31
C PRO A 9 3.22 14.54 32.80
N PRO A 10 3.74 13.61 31.97
CA PRO A 10 3.39 13.61 30.56
C PRO A 10 1.87 13.57 30.44
N SER A 11 1.32 14.50 29.68
CA SER A 11 -0.12 14.56 29.39
C SER A 11 -0.61 13.17 29.01
N PRO A 12 -1.75 12.71 29.55
CA PRO A 12 -2.25 11.37 29.24
C PRO A 12 -2.42 11.22 27.73
N LEU A 13 -1.85 10.16 27.17
CA LEU A 13 -1.95 9.85 25.76
C LEU A 13 -3.42 9.66 25.42
N ILE A 14 -3.99 10.60 24.67
CA ILE A 14 -5.39 10.53 24.25
C ILE A 14 -5.49 9.41 23.23
N THR A 15 -6.28 8.39 23.57
CA THR A 15 -6.54 7.24 22.71
C THR A 15 -8.02 7.10 22.44
N LYS A 16 -8.37 6.54 21.29
CA LYS A 16 -9.74 6.19 20.91
C LYS A 16 -9.77 4.75 20.47
N THR A 17 -10.85 4.06 20.82
CA THR A 17 -11.04 2.65 20.49
C THR A 17 -12.09 2.51 19.42
N PHE A 18 -11.73 1.78 18.36
CA PHE A 18 -12.54 1.49 17.20
C PHE A 18 -12.96 0.03 17.23
N ARG A 19 -14.21 -0.24 16.91
CA ARG A 19 -14.76 -1.58 16.78
C ARG A 19 -15.01 -1.88 15.30
N LEU A 20 -14.56 -3.05 14.86
CA LEU A 20 -14.88 -3.60 13.56
C LEU A 20 -16.11 -4.49 13.63
N ASP A 21 -16.72 -4.79 12.50
CA ASP A 21 -17.87 -5.70 12.39
C ASP A 21 -17.57 -7.12 12.88
N SER A 22 -16.32 -7.56 12.75
CA SER A 22 -15.82 -8.79 13.35
C SER A 22 -15.82 -8.78 14.90
N SER A 23 -16.24 -7.66 15.51
CA SER A 23 -16.16 -7.36 16.94
C SER A 23 -14.75 -7.25 17.50
N GLN A 24 -13.73 -7.24 16.63
CA GLN A 24 -12.36 -6.92 17.02
C GLN A 24 -12.25 -5.43 17.36
N LEU A 25 -11.40 -5.13 18.34
CA LEU A 25 -11.18 -3.78 18.82
C LEU A 25 -9.75 -3.34 18.50
N VAL A 26 -9.60 -2.07 18.11
CA VAL A 26 -8.30 -1.45 17.88
C VAL A 26 -8.26 -0.11 18.61
N THR A 27 -7.28 0.06 19.49
CA THR A 27 -7.05 1.32 20.21
C THR A 27 -5.93 2.09 19.53
N LEU A 28 -6.21 3.33 19.13
CA LEU A 28 -5.30 4.17 18.37
C LEU A 28 -5.01 5.47 19.10
N THR A 29 -3.80 5.99 18.90
CA THR A 29 -3.43 7.33 19.37
C THR A 29 -4.03 8.40 18.46
N GLU A 30 -4.12 9.62 18.97
CA GLU A 30 -4.59 10.76 18.16
C GLU A 30 -3.73 10.98 16.90
N ASP A 31 -2.43 10.74 16.98
CA ASP A 31 -1.51 10.86 15.83
C ASP A 31 -1.84 9.82 14.76
N GLN A 32 -2.03 8.55 15.13
CA GLN A 32 -2.42 7.50 14.18
C GLN A 32 -3.77 7.79 13.51
N ILE A 33 -4.70 8.39 14.24
CA ILE A 33 -6.03 8.76 13.73
C ILE A 33 -5.91 9.89 12.70
N LYS A 34 -5.04 10.89 12.94
CA LYS A 34 -4.83 12.02 12.02
C LYS A 34 -4.21 11.59 10.69
N GLU A 35 -3.37 10.57 10.71
CA GLU A 35 -2.72 10.01 9.51
C GLU A 35 -3.69 9.20 8.62
N ILE A 36 -4.86 8.82 9.13
CA ILE A 36 -5.90 8.14 8.34
C ILE A 36 -7.13 9.05 8.22
N PRO A 37 -7.33 9.75 7.09
CA PRO A 37 -8.42 10.71 6.91
C PRO A 37 -9.81 10.19 7.24
N HIS A 38 -10.11 8.93 6.89
CA HIS A 38 -11.38 8.32 7.25
C HIS A 38 -11.60 8.23 8.77
N LEU A 39 -10.57 7.88 9.55
CA LEU A 39 -10.66 7.84 11.01
C LEU A 39 -10.76 9.24 11.60
N ALA A 40 -9.97 10.20 11.10
CA ALA A 40 -10.05 11.59 11.53
C ALA A 40 -11.45 12.17 11.30
N ALA A 41 -12.06 11.89 10.15
CA ALA A 41 -13.42 12.29 9.82
C ALA A 41 -14.45 11.62 10.76
N LEU A 42 -14.33 10.31 11.00
CA LEU A 42 -15.22 9.56 11.89
C LEU A 42 -15.19 10.11 13.32
N VAL A 43 -13.99 10.39 13.84
CA VAL A 43 -13.80 10.95 15.18
C VAL A 43 -14.38 12.36 15.28
N SER A 44 -14.17 13.19 14.26
CA SER A 44 -14.71 14.55 14.20
C SER A 44 -16.24 14.53 14.13
N ALA A 45 -16.82 13.66 13.29
CA ALA A 45 -18.25 13.49 13.14
C ALA A 45 -18.92 12.91 14.39
N GLY A 46 -18.26 12.01 15.12
CA GLY A 46 -18.77 11.48 16.39
C GLY A 46 -18.87 12.51 17.52
N THR A 47 -18.36 13.73 17.33
CA THR A 47 -18.61 14.86 18.26
C THR A 47 -19.85 15.68 17.89
N SER A 48 -20.40 15.48 16.69
CA SER A 48 -21.56 16.21 16.16
C SER A 48 -22.79 15.32 15.89
N PHE A 49 -22.60 14.01 15.76
CA PHE A 49 -23.67 13.02 15.58
C PHE A 49 -23.64 11.97 16.71
N ASP A 50 -24.72 11.91 17.49
CA ASP A 50 -24.93 10.95 18.60
C ASP A 50 -24.99 9.47 18.15
N SER A 51 -24.81 9.17 16.86
CA SER A 51 -25.06 7.83 16.27
C SER A 51 -23.81 7.01 15.93
N ILE A 52 -22.60 7.57 16.04
CA ILE A 52 -21.34 6.88 15.64
C ILE A 52 -20.65 6.21 16.85
N VAL A 53 -20.93 6.70 18.05
CA VAL A 53 -20.45 6.11 19.30
C VAL A 53 -21.49 5.10 19.77
N VAL A 54 -21.17 3.81 19.66
CA VAL A 54 -22.04 2.75 20.20
C VAL A 54 -22.06 2.87 21.73
N ASP A 55 -23.13 2.41 22.40
CA ASP A 55 -23.45 2.41 23.85
C ASP A 55 -22.30 2.07 24.86
N GLN A 56 -21.09 1.75 24.39
CA GLN A 56 -19.91 1.42 25.16
C GLN A 56 -18.72 2.38 24.95
N GLY A 57 -18.91 3.50 24.24
CA GLY A 57 -17.85 4.50 24.03
C GLY A 57 -16.87 4.19 22.88
N TYR A 58 -17.24 3.28 21.97
CA TYR A 58 -16.43 2.88 20.81
C TYR A 58 -16.92 3.53 19.52
N TYR A 59 -15.98 3.84 18.63
CA TYR A 59 -16.29 4.25 17.26
C TYR A 59 -16.49 3.01 16.39
N LEU A 60 -17.63 2.90 15.70
CA LEU A 60 -17.88 1.79 14.77
C LEU A 60 -17.22 2.09 13.42
N LEU A 61 -16.35 1.18 12.95
CA LEU A 61 -15.78 1.23 11.61
C LEU A 61 -16.77 0.66 10.58
N ASP A 62 -16.63 1.06 9.33
CA ASP A 62 -17.46 0.57 8.25
C ASP A 62 -17.36 -0.97 8.13
N SER A 63 -18.52 -1.61 7.99
CA SER A 63 -18.68 -3.06 7.83
C SER A 63 -17.83 -3.71 6.75
N HIS A 64 -17.46 -2.93 5.73
CA HIS A 64 -16.64 -3.41 4.61
C HIS A 64 -15.15 -3.50 4.94
N ILE A 65 -14.71 -2.99 6.10
CA ILE A 65 -13.31 -3.04 6.52
C ILE A 65 -13.03 -4.36 7.24
N ASP A 66 -12.28 -5.26 6.58
CA ASP A 66 -11.72 -6.43 7.23
C ASP A 66 -10.58 -6.04 8.18
N TYR A 67 -10.50 -6.73 9.32
CA TYR A 67 -9.49 -6.48 10.35
C TYR A 67 -8.06 -6.62 9.87
N HIS A 68 -7.74 -7.64 9.07
CA HIS A 68 -6.36 -7.89 8.65
C HIS A 68 -5.90 -6.84 7.65
N TYR A 69 -6.77 -6.43 6.72
CA TYR A 69 -6.46 -5.32 5.83
C TYR A 69 -6.35 -3.99 6.58
N PHE A 70 -7.16 -3.79 7.63
CA PHE A 70 -7.08 -2.60 8.48
C PHE A 70 -5.76 -2.52 9.27
N LEU A 71 -5.29 -3.63 9.84
CA LEU A 71 -3.98 -3.67 10.51
C LEU A 71 -2.85 -3.32 9.53
N LEU A 72 -2.87 -3.87 8.32
CA LEU A 72 -1.88 -3.54 7.31
C LEU A 72 -1.93 -2.05 6.92
N ALA A 73 -3.14 -1.48 6.79
CA ALA A 73 -3.32 -0.06 6.56
C ALA A 73 -2.74 0.79 7.69
N LEU A 74 -2.96 0.41 8.95
CA LEU A 74 -2.35 1.09 10.10
C LEU A 74 -0.82 1.01 10.07
N ASP A 75 -0.27 -0.17 9.79
CA ASP A 75 1.17 -0.36 9.67
C ASP A 75 1.75 0.50 8.53
N SER A 76 0.97 0.73 7.48
CA SER A 76 1.41 1.46 6.29
C SER A 76 1.76 2.92 6.54
N ILE A 77 1.23 3.53 7.61
CA ILE A 77 1.61 4.87 8.08
C ILE A 77 3.12 4.94 8.36
N SER A 78 3.72 3.82 8.78
CA SER A 78 5.15 3.73 9.09
C SER A 78 6.03 3.34 7.91
N PHE A 79 5.44 3.05 6.74
CA PHE A 79 6.19 2.60 5.58
C PHE A 79 7.06 3.75 5.05
N ARG A 80 8.30 3.41 4.72
CA ARG A 80 9.25 4.32 4.09
C ARG A 80 9.28 4.14 2.58
N SER A 81 8.68 3.07 2.08
CA SER A 81 8.61 2.76 0.67
C SER A 81 7.31 2.03 0.32
N VAL A 82 6.81 2.31 -0.89
CA VAL A 82 5.62 1.66 -1.46
C VAL A 82 5.79 0.14 -1.60
N ARG A 83 7.02 -0.37 -1.75
CA ARG A 83 7.23 -1.82 -1.86
C ARG A 83 6.83 -2.58 -0.59
N GLU A 84 6.83 -1.90 0.55
CA GLU A 84 6.45 -2.49 1.84
C GLU A 84 4.99 -2.98 1.85
N ILE A 85 4.12 -2.41 1.00
CA ILE A 85 2.76 -2.90 0.80
C ILE A 85 2.80 -4.34 0.31
N PHE A 86 3.68 -4.68 -0.64
CA PHE A 86 3.74 -6.03 -1.21
C PHE A 86 4.64 -6.97 -0.41
N THR A 87 5.66 -6.47 0.28
CA THR A 87 6.54 -7.33 1.09
C THR A 87 5.93 -7.69 2.43
N ARG A 88 5.07 -6.84 3.02
CA ARG A 88 4.39 -7.12 4.30
C ARG A 88 2.98 -7.72 4.14
N LEU A 89 2.36 -7.59 2.98
CA LEU A 89 1.10 -8.27 2.69
C LEU A 89 1.34 -9.78 2.53
N ASP A 90 0.73 -10.59 3.41
CA ASP A 90 0.78 -12.04 3.28
C ASP A 90 0.20 -12.49 1.92
N LYS A 91 0.77 -13.56 1.37
CA LYS A 91 0.38 -14.18 0.11
C LYS A 91 -1.06 -14.69 0.10
N CYS A 92 -1.65 -14.96 1.26
CA CYS A 92 -3.05 -15.39 1.36
C CYS A 92 -4.05 -14.24 1.14
N TYR A 93 -3.60 -12.99 1.22
CA TYR A 93 -4.46 -11.82 1.12
C TYR A 93 -4.63 -11.30 -0.31
N ASN A 94 -5.76 -10.62 -0.53
CA ASN A 94 -6.12 -10.08 -1.83
C ASN A 94 -5.59 -8.66 -2.00
N VAL A 95 -4.56 -8.50 -2.84
CA VAL A 95 -3.93 -7.22 -3.14
C VAL A 95 -4.92 -6.17 -3.66
N LYS A 96 -5.92 -6.57 -4.46
CA LYS A 96 -6.96 -5.65 -4.95
C LYS A 96 -7.83 -5.11 -3.82
N ALA A 97 -8.19 -5.97 -2.86
CA ALA A 97 -8.92 -5.54 -1.68
C ALA A 97 -8.08 -4.60 -0.79
N THR A 98 -6.78 -4.89 -0.64
CA THR A 98 -5.85 -4.01 0.08
C THR A 98 -5.76 -2.62 -0.55
N ILE A 99 -5.54 -2.54 -1.87
CA ILE A 99 -5.45 -1.26 -2.59
C ILE A 99 -6.78 -0.49 -2.48
N ALA A 100 -7.92 -1.16 -2.67
CA ALA A 100 -9.23 -0.55 -2.54
C ALA A 100 -9.48 -0.01 -1.12
N LEU A 101 -9.05 -0.73 -0.07
CA LEU A 101 -9.15 -0.24 1.30
C LEU A 101 -8.31 1.02 1.51
N PHE A 102 -7.06 1.05 1.00
CA PHE A 102 -6.17 2.21 1.14
C PHE A 102 -6.77 3.46 0.50
N ASP A 103 -7.35 3.31 -0.70
CA ASP A 103 -8.09 4.38 -1.38
C ASP A 103 -9.32 4.83 -0.56
N PHE A 104 -10.10 3.88 -0.02
CA PHE A 104 -11.30 4.16 0.78
C PHE A 104 -11.00 4.93 2.07
N ILE A 105 -9.98 4.52 2.82
CA ILE A 105 -9.64 5.15 4.11
C ILE A 105 -8.77 6.41 3.96
N GLY A 106 -8.28 6.66 2.74
CA GLY A 106 -7.60 7.89 2.38
C GLY A 106 -6.14 7.96 2.81
N ILE A 107 -5.38 6.85 2.88
CA ILE A 107 -3.93 6.84 3.18
C ILE A 107 -3.07 7.44 2.02
N GLY A 108 -3.71 8.27 1.19
CA GLY A 108 -3.13 8.97 0.07
C GLY A 108 -3.21 8.17 -1.23
N PRO A 109 -3.19 8.85 -2.38
CA PRO A 109 -3.10 8.16 -3.65
C PRO A 109 -1.76 7.45 -3.71
N ILE A 110 -1.79 6.11 -3.75
CA ILE A 110 -0.57 5.37 -4.07
C ILE A 110 -0.24 5.67 -5.53
N GLN A 111 0.75 6.52 -5.74
CA GLN A 111 1.13 6.97 -7.08
C GLN A 111 1.54 5.78 -7.93
N SER A 112 0.77 5.51 -8.98
CA SER A 112 1.13 4.53 -9.99
C SER A 112 2.26 5.04 -10.88
N SER A 113 2.82 4.13 -11.69
CA SER A 113 3.78 4.49 -12.73
C SER A 113 3.15 4.31 -14.10
N THR A 114 3.28 5.32 -14.97
CA THR A 114 2.88 5.20 -16.38
C THR A 114 3.78 4.19 -17.10
N LEU A 115 3.31 3.62 -18.21
CA LEU A 115 4.10 2.67 -19.01
C LEU A 115 5.45 3.27 -19.45
N GLU A 116 5.45 4.51 -19.92
CA GLU A 116 6.66 5.26 -20.25
C GLU A 116 7.58 5.44 -19.04
N GLY A 117 7.00 5.73 -17.87
CA GLY A 117 7.73 5.83 -16.62
C GLY A 117 8.37 4.52 -16.20
N VAL A 118 7.69 3.39 -16.40
CA VAL A 118 8.27 2.06 -16.16
C VAL A 118 9.36 1.77 -17.18
N GLU A 119 9.15 2.04 -18.46
CA GLU A 119 10.15 1.82 -19.51
C GLU A 119 11.45 2.61 -19.25
N ALA A 120 11.32 3.89 -18.88
CA ALA A 120 12.45 4.76 -18.57
C ALA A 120 13.19 4.34 -17.28
N ASN A 121 12.49 3.77 -16.30
CA ASN A 121 13.09 3.36 -15.03
C ASN A 121 13.64 1.93 -15.05
N VAL A 122 13.01 1.05 -15.83
CA VAL A 122 13.41 -0.35 -16.00
C VAL A 122 14.43 -0.44 -17.12
N PHE A 123 14.05 -0.18 -18.38
CA PHE A 123 14.86 -0.57 -19.54
C PHE A 123 15.98 0.39 -19.90
N TRP A 124 15.76 1.71 -19.84
CA TRP A 124 16.77 2.69 -20.24
C TRP A 124 17.97 2.78 -19.29
N LYS A 125 17.88 2.13 -18.12
CA LYS A 125 18.89 2.18 -17.06
C LYS A 125 19.68 0.88 -16.89
N PHE A 126 19.40 -0.14 -17.71
CA PHE A 126 20.31 -1.27 -17.89
C PHE A 126 21.35 -0.91 -18.95
N LYS A 127 22.60 -0.63 -18.55
CA LYS A 127 23.70 -0.75 -19.51
C LYS A 127 24.06 -2.22 -19.62
N LEU A 128 24.04 -2.76 -20.84
CA LEU A 128 24.87 -3.92 -21.17
C LEU A 128 26.30 -3.55 -20.80
N GLY A 129 26.87 -4.23 -19.81
CA GLY A 129 28.32 -4.26 -19.67
C GLY A 129 28.89 -4.96 -20.89
N ASP A 130 30.09 -4.52 -21.23
CA ASP A 130 31.07 -5.04 -22.20
C ASP A 130 31.06 -6.57 -22.46
N GLU A 131 31.81 -6.96 -23.50
CA GLU A 131 31.85 -8.22 -24.29
C GLU A 131 31.72 -9.59 -23.56
N PHE A 132 31.63 -9.60 -22.23
CA PHE A 132 31.46 -10.77 -21.36
C PHE A 132 30.05 -10.90 -20.72
N GLY A 133 29.09 -10.06 -21.09
CA GLY A 133 27.68 -10.24 -20.72
C GLY A 133 27.36 -9.99 -19.25
N GLN A 134 28.19 -9.23 -18.54
CA GLN A 134 27.89 -8.78 -17.19
C GLN A 134 26.98 -7.55 -17.24
N TYR A 135 25.81 -7.62 -16.61
CA TYR A 135 24.93 -6.46 -16.47
C TYR A 135 25.43 -5.57 -15.34
N THR A 136 25.92 -4.38 -15.65
CA THR A 136 26.23 -3.40 -14.63
C THR A 136 24.95 -2.63 -14.31
N PHE A 137 24.33 -2.96 -13.18
CA PHE A 137 23.18 -2.21 -12.68
C PHE A 137 23.63 -0.78 -12.34
N ILE A 138 23.08 0.21 -13.04
CA ILE A 138 23.34 1.63 -12.74
C ILE A 138 22.50 2.09 -11.54
N TYR A 139 21.58 1.26 -11.06
CA TYR A 139 20.52 1.66 -10.15
C TYR A 139 20.34 0.71 -8.96
N GLU A 140 19.95 1.28 -7.81
CA GLU A 140 19.67 0.51 -6.60
C GLU A 140 18.44 -0.40 -6.80
N PRO A 141 18.52 -1.69 -6.43
CA PRO A 141 17.39 -2.63 -6.51
C PRO A 141 16.12 -2.14 -5.78
N SER A 142 16.28 -1.27 -4.79
CA SER A 142 15.19 -0.68 -4.02
C SER A 142 14.16 0.03 -4.90
N HIS A 143 14.56 0.97 -5.77
CA HIS A 143 13.56 1.72 -6.53
C HIS A 143 13.05 1.04 -7.81
N ILE A 144 13.77 0.05 -8.35
CA ILE A 144 13.16 -0.78 -9.42
C ILE A 144 12.02 -1.64 -8.84
N GLN A 145 12.17 -2.13 -7.61
CA GLN A 145 11.07 -2.79 -6.90
C GLN A 145 9.91 -1.84 -6.61
N ASP A 146 10.19 -0.61 -6.17
CA ASP A 146 9.14 0.40 -5.97
C ASP A 146 8.38 0.70 -7.26
N THR A 147 9.10 0.81 -8.38
CA THR A 147 8.51 1.00 -9.72
C THR A 147 7.61 -0.18 -10.09
N ALA A 148 8.04 -1.41 -9.84
CA ALA A 148 7.23 -2.60 -10.11
C ALA A 148 5.94 -2.62 -9.27
N VAL A 149 6.00 -2.23 -7.99
CA VAL A 149 4.80 -2.14 -7.14
C VAL A 149 3.86 -1.05 -7.63
N ARG A 150 4.36 0.16 -7.91
CA ARG A 150 3.54 1.27 -8.44
C ARG A 150 2.87 0.93 -9.76
N PHE A 151 3.61 0.29 -10.67
CA PHE A 151 3.06 -0.22 -11.92
C PHE A 151 1.93 -1.23 -11.67
N THR A 152 2.17 -2.17 -10.76
CA THR A 152 1.19 -3.21 -10.45
C THR A 152 -0.07 -2.64 -9.80
N ILE A 153 0.05 -1.59 -9.00
CA ILE A 153 -1.08 -0.82 -8.48
C ILE A 153 -1.84 -0.13 -9.62
N GLY A 154 -1.15 0.45 -10.59
CA GLY A 154 -1.76 1.05 -11.79
C GLY A 154 -2.59 0.04 -12.61
N ILE A 155 -2.15 -1.23 -12.69
CA ILE A 155 -2.93 -2.32 -13.30
C ILE A 155 -4.23 -2.55 -12.50
N VAL A 156 -4.14 -2.68 -11.17
CA VAL A 156 -5.31 -2.95 -10.31
C VAL A 156 -6.34 -1.83 -10.36
N LYS A 157 -5.86 -0.59 -10.44
CA LYS A 157 -6.70 0.61 -10.55
C LYS A 157 -7.22 0.84 -11.97
N GLU A 158 -6.88 -0.04 -12.91
CA GLU A 158 -7.33 0.03 -14.31
C GLU A 158 -6.96 1.36 -14.98
N GLU A 159 -5.80 1.92 -14.61
CA GLU A 159 -5.32 3.22 -15.11
C GLU A 159 -4.67 3.13 -16.50
N SER A 160 -4.49 1.91 -17.01
CA SER A 160 -3.99 1.65 -18.38
C SER A 160 -5.14 1.31 -19.32
N ASP A 161 -5.00 1.66 -20.60
CA ASP A 161 -5.99 1.30 -21.63
C ASP A 161 -5.89 -0.18 -22.03
N PHE A 162 -6.61 -1.03 -21.30
CA PHE A 162 -6.72 -2.47 -21.58
C PHE A 162 -7.53 -2.81 -22.84
N SER A 163 -8.01 -1.83 -23.61
CA SER A 163 -8.61 -2.08 -24.93
C SER A 163 -7.58 -2.05 -26.07
N ASN A 164 -6.39 -1.49 -25.80
CA ASN A 164 -5.32 -1.34 -26.79
C ASN A 164 -4.33 -2.51 -26.72
N SER A 165 -4.29 -3.33 -27.77
CA SER A 165 -3.39 -4.50 -27.86
C SER A 165 -1.92 -4.18 -27.60
N LYS A 166 -1.41 -3.03 -28.07
CA LYS A 166 -0.02 -2.62 -27.81
C LYS A 166 0.24 -2.35 -26.33
N VAL A 167 -0.74 -1.75 -25.65
CA VAL A 167 -0.67 -1.50 -24.21
C VAL A 167 -0.68 -2.83 -23.44
N ILE A 168 -1.57 -3.75 -23.83
CA ILE A 168 -1.63 -5.09 -23.24
C ILE A 168 -0.29 -5.83 -23.41
N ASP A 169 0.29 -5.81 -24.61
CA ASP A 169 1.59 -6.43 -24.89
C ASP A 169 2.70 -5.81 -24.01
N GLN A 170 2.73 -4.49 -23.89
CA GLN A 170 3.72 -3.80 -23.07
C GLN A 170 3.58 -4.14 -21.58
N ILE A 171 2.34 -4.18 -21.06
CA ILE A 171 2.07 -4.62 -19.69
C ILE A 171 2.53 -6.05 -19.48
N TYR A 172 2.23 -6.94 -20.42
CA TYR A 172 2.65 -8.34 -20.37
C TYR A 172 4.18 -8.47 -20.30
N TRP A 173 4.92 -7.74 -21.15
CA TRP A 173 6.38 -7.70 -21.13
C TRP A 173 6.94 -7.26 -19.78
N PHE A 174 6.41 -6.19 -19.18
CA PHE A 174 6.84 -5.72 -17.86
C PHE A 174 6.57 -6.76 -16.76
N VAL A 175 5.39 -7.37 -16.77
CA VAL A 175 5.04 -8.45 -15.82
C VAL A 175 6.04 -9.61 -15.95
N MET A 176 6.30 -10.08 -17.18
CA MET A 176 7.25 -11.17 -17.42
C MET A 176 8.67 -10.82 -16.96
N PHE A 177 9.10 -9.58 -17.17
CA PHE A 177 10.39 -9.10 -16.67
C PHE A 177 10.46 -9.17 -15.12
N PHE A 178 9.46 -8.64 -14.42
CA PHE A 178 9.43 -8.66 -12.95
C PHE A 178 9.42 -10.08 -12.37
N LEU A 179 8.73 -11.01 -13.04
CA LEU A 179 8.65 -12.40 -12.59
C LEU A 179 9.96 -13.18 -12.82
N SER A 180 10.68 -12.89 -13.90
CA SER A 180 11.89 -13.62 -14.32
C SER A 180 13.19 -13.10 -13.68
N ALA A 181 13.28 -11.81 -13.38
CA ALA A 181 14.46 -11.19 -12.77
C ALA A 181 14.55 -11.40 -11.24
N HIS A 182 14.62 -12.67 -10.81
CA HIS A 182 14.62 -13.09 -9.40
C HIS A 182 15.74 -12.49 -8.52
N GLN A 183 16.83 -12.02 -9.13
CA GLN A 183 17.92 -11.33 -8.42
C GLN A 183 17.56 -9.89 -8.04
N LEU A 184 16.56 -9.29 -8.71
CA LEU A 184 16.12 -7.91 -8.50
C LEU A 184 14.83 -7.81 -7.70
N PHE A 185 13.95 -8.81 -7.83
CA PHE A 185 12.62 -8.79 -7.25
C PHE A 185 12.41 -9.91 -6.23
N GLU A 186 12.08 -9.51 -5.01
CA GLU A 186 11.80 -10.41 -3.90
C GLU A 186 10.62 -11.35 -4.19
N ALA A 187 10.63 -12.52 -3.55
CA ALA A 187 9.62 -13.56 -3.78
C ALA A 187 8.18 -13.12 -3.44
N HIS A 188 8.00 -12.26 -2.43
CA HIS A 188 6.68 -11.72 -2.06
C HIS A 188 6.15 -10.75 -3.12
N LEU A 189 6.99 -9.82 -3.58
CA LEU A 189 6.63 -8.91 -4.67
C LEU A 189 6.25 -9.69 -5.92
N ARG A 190 7.09 -10.64 -6.37
CA ARG A 190 6.81 -11.44 -7.56
C ARG A 190 5.51 -12.24 -7.44
N TYR A 191 5.21 -12.75 -6.25
CA TYR A 191 3.95 -13.46 -6.00
C TYR A 191 2.73 -12.55 -6.23
N HIS A 192 2.74 -11.34 -5.67
CA HIS A 192 1.63 -10.40 -5.80
C HIS A 192 1.47 -9.87 -7.23
N VAL A 193 2.58 -9.59 -7.91
CA VAL A 193 2.59 -9.28 -9.36
C VAL A 193 1.95 -10.41 -10.15
N HIS A 194 2.34 -11.66 -9.89
CA HIS A 194 1.77 -12.83 -10.57
C HIS A 194 0.26 -12.95 -10.32
N LYS A 195 -0.20 -12.78 -9.06
CA LYS A 195 -1.62 -12.85 -8.73
C LYS A 195 -2.45 -11.81 -9.47
N ILE A 196 -1.96 -10.58 -9.53
CA ILE A 196 -2.64 -9.50 -10.26
C ILE A 196 -2.64 -9.78 -11.75
N ALA A 197 -1.49 -10.11 -12.33
CA ALA A 197 -1.39 -10.45 -13.75
C ALA A 197 -2.33 -11.59 -14.13
N PHE A 198 -2.40 -12.65 -13.33
CA PHE A 198 -3.31 -13.77 -13.56
C PHE A 198 -4.78 -13.32 -13.58
N LEU A 199 -5.19 -12.45 -12.65
CA LEU A 199 -6.57 -11.93 -12.62
C LEU A 199 -6.93 -11.13 -13.87
N TYR A 200 -6.00 -10.36 -14.42
CA TYR A 200 -6.26 -9.47 -15.56
C TYR A 200 -6.09 -10.19 -16.91
N PHE A 201 -5.05 -11.00 -17.10
CA PHE A 201 -4.80 -11.67 -18.37
C PHE A 201 -5.68 -12.90 -18.60
N VAL A 202 -6.09 -13.63 -17.56
CA VAL A 202 -7.05 -14.74 -17.72
C VAL A 202 -8.43 -14.24 -18.10
N ARG A 203 -8.79 -13.00 -17.74
CA ARG A 203 -10.06 -12.38 -18.14
C ARG A 203 -10.07 -11.86 -19.58
N LEU A 204 -8.91 -11.73 -20.21
CA LEU A 204 -8.76 -11.22 -21.58
C LEU A 204 -8.71 -12.34 -22.64
N CYS A 205 -8.67 -13.61 -22.22
CA CYS A 205 -8.77 -14.80 -23.07
C CYS A 205 -10.17 -15.41 -22.98
#